data_AF-A0A944CUU1-F1
#
_entry.id   AF-A0A944CUU1-F1
#
_cell.length_a   1.000
_cell.length_b   1.000
_cell.length_c   1.000
_cell.angle_alpha   90.00
_cell.angle_beta   90.00
_cell.angle_gamma   90.00
#
_symmetry.space_group_name_H-M   'P 1'
#
loop_
_entity.id
_entity.type
_entity.pdbx_description
1 polymer ?
#
loop_
_entity_poly.entity_id
_entity_poly.type
_entity_poly.pdbx_seq_one_letter_code
_entity_poly.pdbx_strand_id
1 'polypeptide(L)' 'MTLTEILPSLQKLSHQEKIKAIQFLATELARNEQNPDLLENGKTYEVWSPYDAFAAEKTLTDMLQEHLQTKTTK' A
#
# COMPACT_ATOMS: atom_id res chain seq x y z
N MET A 1 15.92 -20.36 -4.43
CA MET A 1 14.88 -21.16 -5.11
C MET A 1 14.54 -20.48 -6.42
N THR A 2 14.33 -21.25 -7.46
CA THR A 2 13.95 -20.74 -8.79
C THR A 2 12.45 -20.91 -9.00
N LEU A 3 11.83 -20.02 -9.78
CA LEU A 3 10.40 -20.09 -10.09
C LEU A 3 10.02 -21.44 -10.71
N THR A 4 10.92 -22.00 -11.53
CA THR A 4 10.79 -23.30 -12.19
C THR A 4 10.66 -24.47 -11.22
N GLU A 5 11.22 -24.38 -10.01
CA GLU A 5 11.11 -25.43 -8.98
C GLU A 5 9.77 -25.36 -8.22
N ILE A 6 9.13 -24.18 -8.19
CA ILE A 6 7.92 -23.91 -7.39
C ILE A 6 6.64 -24.08 -8.22
N LEU A 7 6.71 -23.83 -9.53
CA LEU A 7 5.59 -23.95 -10.47
C LEU A 7 4.85 -25.30 -10.38
N PRO A 8 5.52 -26.47 -10.33
CA PRO A 8 4.83 -27.76 -10.23
C PRO A 8 4.02 -27.90 -8.94
N SER A 9 4.50 -27.33 -7.84
CA SER A 9 3.80 -27.34 -6.54
C SER A 9 2.61 -26.38 -6.55
N LEU A 10 2.75 -25.21 -7.19
CA LEU A 10 1.66 -24.26 -7.37
C LEU A 10 0.53 -24.81 -8.24
N GLN A 11 0.86 -25.63 -9.24
CA GLN A 11 -0.12 -26.27 -10.12
C GLN A 11 -0.99 -27.31 -9.41
N LYS A 12 -0.44 -27.99 -8.39
CA LYS A 12 -1.15 -29.00 -7.58
C LYS A 12 -2.15 -28.40 -6.57
N LEU A 13 -2.08 -27.10 -6.32
CA LEU A 13 -3.00 -26.41 -5.42
C LEU A 13 -4.44 -26.43 -5.96
N SER A 14 -5.39 -26.42 -5.03
CA SER A 14 -6.80 -26.20 -5.36
C SER A 14 -7.02 -24.80 -5.96
N HIS A 15 -8.14 -24.59 -6.67
CA HIS A 15 -8.44 -23.29 -7.28
C HIS A 15 -8.46 -22.14 -6.25
N GLN A 16 -9.02 -22.39 -5.06
CA GLN A 16 -9.05 -21.41 -3.97
C GLN A 16 -7.65 -21.09 -3.43
N GLU A 17 -6.78 -22.08 -3.31
CA GLU A 17 -5.40 -21.87 -2.83
C GLU A 17 -4.55 -21.13 -3.85
N LYS A 18 -4.78 -21.34 -5.16
CA LYS A 18 -4.13 -20.55 -6.21
C LYS A 18 -4.49 -19.06 -6.10
N ILE A 19 -5.76 -18.75 -5.85
CA ILE A 19 -6.20 -17.36 -5.63
C ILE A 19 -5.52 -16.78 -4.38
N LYS A 20 -5.43 -17.53 -3.28
CA LYS A 20 -4.72 -17.10 -2.07
C LYS A 20 -3.23 -16.87 -2.32
N ALA A 21 -2.58 -17.73 -3.11
CA ALA A 21 -1.17 -17.56 -3.47
C ALA A 21 -0.95 -16.29 -4.31
N ILE A 22 -1.85 -15.98 -5.25
CA ILE A 22 -1.81 -14.74 -6.02
C ILE A 22 -1.98 -13.52 -5.11
N GLN A 23 -2.96 -13.53 -4.21
CA GLN A 23 -3.19 -12.44 -3.25
C GLN A 23 -1.98 -12.23 -2.34
N PHE A 24 -1.39 -13.32 -1.84
CA PHE A 24 -0.19 -13.29 -1.02
C PHE A 24 0.99 -12.66 -1.78
N LEU A 25 1.27 -13.12 -3.00
CA LEU A 25 2.34 -12.56 -3.84
C LEU A 25 2.10 -11.09 -4.19
N ALA A 26 0.86 -10.71 -4.52
CA ALA A 26 0.51 -9.32 -4.79
C ALA A 26 0.74 -8.42 -3.55
N THR A 27 0.42 -8.94 -2.36
CA THR A 27 0.63 -8.22 -1.09
C THR A 27 2.11 -8.08 -0.77
N GLU A 28 2.91 -9.14 -0.94
CA GLU A 28 4.35 -9.10 -0.72
C GLU A 28 5.07 -8.16 -1.71
N LEU A 29 4.66 -8.14 -2.97
CA LEU A 29 5.17 -7.19 -3.96
C LEU A 29 4.84 -5.75 -3.57
N ALA A 30 3.58 -5.47 -3.23
CA ALA A 30 3.16 -4.15 -2.77
C ALA A 30 3.89 -3.73 -1.48
N ARG A 31 4.13 -4.66 -0.55
CA ARG A 31 4.86 -4.40 0.69
C ARG A 31 6.32 -4.07 0.44
N ASN A 32 6.97 -4.75 -0.50
CA ASN A 32 8.34 -4.46 -0.88
C ASN A 32 8.47 -3.09 -1.56
N GLU A 33 7.48 -2.69 -2.33
CA GLU A 33 7.37 -1.33 -2.92
C GLU A 33 7.00 -0.26 -1.88
N GLN A 34 6.29 -0.65 -0.82
CA GLN A 34 5.86 0.21 0.30
C GLN A 34 6.84 0.22 1.48
N ASN A 35 8.08 -0.26 1.35
CA ASN A 35 9.08 -0.05 2.40
C ASN A 35 9.23 1.46 2.64
N PRO A 36 8.87 1.99 3.84
CA PRO A 36 8.99 3.41 4.13
C PRO A 36 10.45 3.88 4.28
N ASP A 37 11.41 2.96 4.23
CA ASP A 37 12.86 3.24 4.15
C ASP A 37 13.34 3.62 2.73
N LEU A 38 12.46 3.61 1.71
CA LEU A 38 12.81 3.88 0.29
C LEU A 38 12.65 5.35 -0.15
N LEU A 39 12.46 6.29 0.79
CA LEU A 39 12.52 7.71 0.46
C LEU A 39 13.97 8.19 0.54
N GLU A 40 14.67 8.16 -0.59
CA GLU A 40 16.02 8.69 -0.71
C GLU A 40 16.00 10.21 -0.56
N ASN A 41 16.94 10.74 0.22
CA ASN A 41 17.07 12.18 0.43
C ASN A 41 17.33 12.90 -0.91
N GLY A 42 16.43 13.82 -1.28
CA GLY A 42 16.52 14.61 -2.52
C GLY A 42 15.85 14.00 -3.75
N LYS A 43 15.16 12.85 -3.63
CA LYS A 43 14.32 12.32 -4.72
C LYS A 43 12.91 12.91 -4.67
N THR A 44 12.39 13.30 -5.83
CA THR A 44 10.99 13.66 -6.01
C THR A 44 10.20 12.41 -6.35
N TYR A 45 9.26 12.06 -5.48
CA TYR A 45 8.34 10.95 -5.70
C TYR A 45 7.05 11.52 -6.27
N GLU A 46 6.58 10.94 -7.36
CA GLU A 46 5.24 11.24 -7.86
C GLU A 46 4.24 10.70 -6.83
N VAL A 47 3.53 11.61 -6.17
CA VAL A 47 2.48 11.22 -5.25
C VAL A 47 1.34 10.69 -6.10
N TRP A 48 1.08 9.39 -6.03
CA TRP A 48 -0.12 8.77 -6.60
C TRP A 48 -1.33 9.13 -5.73
N SER A 49 -1.58 10.41 -5.51
CA SER A 49 -2.92 10.84 -5.13
C SER A 49 -3.79 10.68 -6.39
N PRO A 50 -5.02 10.16 -6.25
CA PRO A 50 -5.95 10.19 -7.36
C PRO A 50 -6.00 11.62 -7.91
N TYR A 51 -5.75 11.77 -9.21
CA TYR A 51 -5.97 13.03 -9.90
C TYR A 51 -7.42 13.44 -9.59
N ASP A 52 -7.61 14.57 -8.92
CA ASP A 52 -8.88 15.08 -8.39
C ASP A 52 -9.37 14.59 -7.00
N ALA A 53 -8.47 14.11 -6.11
CA ALA A 53 -8.80 13.83 -4.70
C ALA A 53 -9.01 15.07 -3.81
N PHE A 54 -9.40 16.22 -4.35
CA PHE A 54 -9.62 17.48 -3.61
C PHE A 54 -10.65 17.34 -2.48
N ALA A 55 -11.66 16.49 -2.68
CA ALA A 55 -12.66 16.22 -1.65
C ALA A 55 -12.04 15.52 -0.42
N ALA A 56 -11.14 14.55 -0.66
CA ALA A 56 -10.46 13.83 0.41
C ALA A 56 -9.45 14.73 1.15
N GLU A 57 -8.70 15.55 0.40
CA GLU A 57 -7.79 16.55 0.98
C GLU A 57 -8.54 17.48 1.93
N LYS A 58 -9.62 18.11 1.44
CA LYS A 58 -10.43 19.03 2.24
C LYS A 58 -10.96 18.38 3.52
N THR A 59 -11.53 17.17 3.42
CA THR A 59 -12.08 16.47 4.58
C THR A 59 -10.99 16.16 5.63
N LEU A 60 -9.82 15.70 5.20
CA LEU A 60 -8.73 15.38 6.12
C LEU A 60 -8.16 16.66 6.77
N THR A 61 -8.05 17.76 6.02
CA THR A 61 -7.61 19.06 6.53
C THR A 61 -8.60 19.61 7.58
N ASP A 62 -9.90 19.55 7.31
CA ASP A 62 -10.96 19.99 8.24
C ASP A 62 -10.90 19.18 9.55
N MET A 63 -10.79 17.85 9.45
CA MET A 63 -10.69 16.96 10.63
C MET A 63 -9.42 17.20 11.45
N LEU A 64 -8.29 17.45 10.77
CA LEU A 64 -7.02 17.76 11.45
C LEU A 64 -7.14 19.08 12.23
N GLN A 65 -7.74 20.11 11.63
CA GLN A 65 -7.93 21.40 12.27
C GLN A 65 -8.82 21.29 13.51
N GLU A 66 -9.92 20.53 13.42
CA GLU A 66 -10.79 20.24 14.58
C GLU A 66 -10.03 19.53 15.70
N HIS A 67 -9.20 18.53 15.35
CA HIS A 67 -8.37 17.83 16.34
C HIS A 67 -7.34 18.75 17.00
N LEU A 68 -6.71 19.66 16.25
CA LEU A 68 -5.75 20.61 16.81
C LEU A 68 -6.43 21.62 17.73
N GLN A 69 -7.61 22.12 17.35
CA GLN A 69 -8.38 23.06 18.17
C GLN A 69 -8.83 22.44 19.50
N THR A 70 -9.30 21.19 19.48
CA THR A 70 -9.68 20.44 20.68
C THR A 70 -8.48 20.13 21.59
N LYS A 71 -7.28 19.98 21.02
CA LYS A 71 -6.03 19.81 21.79
C LYS A 71 -5.53 21.12 22.43
N THR A 72 -5.78 22.28 21.82
CA THR A 72 -5.41 23.59 22.38
C THR A 72 -6.40 24.17 23.38
N THR A 73 -7.62 23.61 23.46
CA THR A 73 -8.67 24.04 24.40
C THR A 73 -8.77 23.18 25.65
N LYS A 74 -7.82 22.26 25.86
CA LYS A 74 -7.71 21.39 27.03
C LYS A 74 -6.35 21.57 27.68
#